data_AF-A0A813JNP8-F1
#
_entry.id   AF-A0A813JNP8-F1
#
_cell.length_a   1.000
_cell.length_b   1.000
_cell.length_c   1.000
_cell.angle_alpha   90.00
_cell.angle_beta   90.00
_cell.angle_gamma   90.00
#
_symmetry.space_group_name_H-M   'P 1'
#
loop_
_entity.id
_entity.type
_entity.pdbx_description
1 polymer ?
#
loop_
_entity_poly.entity_id
_entity_poly.type
_entity_poly.pdbx_seq_one_letter_code
_entity_poly.pdbx_strand_id
1 'polypeptide(L)'
;MSCRSDDASEKCPSNNNNSKFLAEFPGLVQDSAHELGWRNSALSDWRLRCGGEEYQVHRAFLGRGPRASGFFAAAFRCEKQEGDCETDLSCILPKACWAKVPSILDFIYEGKLSLGEPAELLSLFVAADVLQIQALFEQALQALNEGFTWTVAPQMLEKAAALRGCHELVLQVSEAAAVLVKQHFGALLKEMGACDLALRLASAFQSEDLLLLLDDDRLVAHEDGVFVFLEEWTAKAGMPLTGNPWAACRFAFLSAECLVEAAMLEGTCLPPRAVSLSVALRKLLEDKGASVCENQLCSKSSMLPDGWLQMRRLCPRKSELRKPIPGELILDIYCSTMPLVVTQTSECKTTQLSQLKSRLCEALGLEPCKVHMWDYYNLRPLEHLELILSKTLEQARIFDKNPILLDVMRPDGTWEAVIAR
;
A
#
# COMPACT_ATOMS: atom_id res chain seq x y z
N MET A 1 9.38 9.48 -52.09
CA MET A 1 9.94 8.26 -52.70
C MET A 1 9.08 7.10 -52.22
N SER A 2 8.35 6.51 -53.15
CA SER A 2 7.37 5.43 -52.93
C SER A 2 8.02 4.13 -53.38
N CYS A 3 8.13 3.16 -52.48
CA CYS A 3 8.58 1.80 -52.81
C CYS A 3 7.48 0.82 -52.42
N ARG A 4 6.71 0.42 -53.45
CA ARG A 4 5.95 -0.82 -53.48
C ARG A 4 6.93 -1.97 -53.68
N SER A 5 6.74 -3.05 -52.92
CA SER A 5 7.29 -4.36 -53.24
C SER A 5 6.13 -5.35 -53.18
N ASP A 6 5.62 -5.67 -54.36
CA ASP A 6 4.73 -6.80 -54.60
C ASP A 6 5.60 -8.06 -54.63
N ASP A 7 5.49 -8.93 -53.62
CA ASP A 7 6.08 -10.27 -53.68
C ASP A 7 4.98 -11.32 -53.83
N ALA A 8 4.95 -11.89 -55.03
CA ALA A 8 4.12 -13.01 -55.42
C ALA A 8 4.67 -14.29 -54.78
N SER A 9 3.91 -14.90 -53.86
CA SER A 9 4.21 -16.24 -53.36
C SER A 9 3.61 -17.30 -54.29
N GLU A 10 4.50 -18.04 -54.96
CA GLU A 10 4.20 -19.25 -55.70
C GLU A 10 3.62 -20.33 -54.77
N LYS A 11 2.41 -20.80 -55.08
CA LYS A 11 1.82 -21.98 -54.45
C LYS A 11 2.45 -23.24 -55.03
N CYS A 12 3.32 -23.90 -54.27
CA CYS A 12 3.70 -25.29 -54.53
C CYS A 12 2.53 -26.24 -54.16
N PRO A 13 2.09 -27.14 -55.06
CA PRO A 13 1.13 -28.17 -54.70
C PRO A 13 1.86 -29.30 -53.96
N SER A 14 1.93 -29.22 -52.63
CA SER A 14 2.44 -30.30 -51.79
C SER A 14 1.40 -31.44 -51.72
N ASN A 15 1.46 -32.33 -52.70
CA ASN A 15 0.67 -33.56 -52.75
C ASN A 15 1.30 -34.60 -51.81
N ASN A 16 1.11 -34.42 -50.50
CA ASN A 16 1.64 -35.32 -49.48
C ASN A 16 0.53 -36.29 -49.05
N ASN A 17 0.32 -37.34 -49.85
CA ASN A 17 -0.48 -38.50 -49.48
C ASN A 17 0.24 -39.30 -48.38
N ASN A 18 0.30 -38.73 -47.18
CA ASN A 18 0.60 -39.49 -45.97
C ASN A 18 -0.68 -40.22 -45.57
N SER A 19 -0.84 -41.43 -46.10
CA SER A 19 -1.76 -42.44 -45.59
C SER A 19 -1.38 -42.78 -44.14
N LYS A 20 -1.84 -41.94 -43.21
CA LYS A 20 -1.70 -42.19 -41.77
C LYS A 20 -2.67 -43.30 -41.38
N PHE A 21 -2.16 -44.32 -40.71
CA PHE A 21 -3.00 -45.32 -40.06
C PHE A 21 -3.82 -44.62 -38.97
N LEU A 22 -5.14 -44.57 -39.14
CA LEU A 22 -6.09 -44.22 -38.09
C LEU A 22 -6.38 -45.49 -37.30
N ALA A 23 -5.65 -45.69 -36.21
CA ALA A 23 -6.03 -46.63 -35.18
C ALA A 23 -6.82 -45.86 -34.13
N GLU A 24 -8.13 -46.06 -34.08
CA GLU A 24 -8.96 -45.53 -33.00
C GLU A 24 -8.74 -46.39 -31.75
N PHE A 25 -8.20 -45.78 -30.71
CA PHE A 25 -8.08 -46.44 -29.41
C PHE A 25 -9.51 -46.60 -28.83
N PRO A 26 -9.95 -47.81 -28.46
CA PRO A 26 -11.28 -48.00 -27.90
C PRO A 26 -11.38 -47.21 -26.60
N GLY A 27 -12.36 -46.31 -26.50
CA GLY A 27 -12.58 -45.55 -25.27
C GLY A 27 -12.81 -46.51 -24.12
N LEU A 28 -11.93 -46.48 -23.12
CA LEU A 28 -12.11 -47.30 -21.94
C LEU A 28 -13.22 -46.68 -21.11
N VAL A 29 -14.14 -47.48 -20.58
CA VAL A 29 -15.19 -47.00 -19.65
C VAL A 29 -14.57 -46.26 -18.44
N GLN A 30 -13.33 -46.61 -18.12
CA GLN A 30 -12.51 -45.99 -17.08
C GLN A 30 -12.04 -44.56 -17.42
N ASP A 31 -12.00 -44.16 -18.69
CA ASP A 31 -11.51 -42.84 -19.12
C ASP A 31 -12.50 -41.70 -18.82
N SER A 32 -13.75 -42.03 -18.48
CA SER A 32 -14.83 -41.05 -18.28
C SER A 32 -15.25 -40.84 -16.83
N ALA A 33 -14.73 -41.63 -15.88
CA ALA A 33 -15.28 -41.68 -14.51
C ALA A 33 -14.35 -41.16 -13.41
N HIS A 34 -13.07 -40.88 -13.70
CA HIS A 34 -12.12 -40.47 -12.66
C HIS A 34 -11.37 -39.22 -13.09
N GLU A 35 -11.95 -38.06 -12.75
CA GLU A 35 -11.17 -36.83 -12.71
C GLU A 35 -10.04 -37.02 -11.69
N LEU A 36 -8.81 -37.05 -12.19
CA LEU A 36 -7.60 -37.12 -11.38
C LEU A 36 -7.47 -35.78 -10.64
N GLY A 37 -7.81 -35.77 -9.35
CA GLY A 37 -7.77 -34.58 -8.51
C GLY A 37 -7.64 -34.96 -7.04
N TRP A 38 -7.12 -34.06 -6.21
CA TRP A 38 -6.92 -34.31 -4.78
C TRP A 38 -8.24 -34.43 -3.98
N ARG A 39 -9.36 -33.99 -4.54
CA ARG A 39 -10.69 -34.19 -3.95
C ARG A 39 -11.21 -35.62 -4.16
N ASN A 40 -10.62 -36.36 -5.08
CA ASN A 40 -10.89 -37.77 -5.29
C ASN A 40 -9.77 -38.59 -4.63
N SER A 41 -10.11 -39.34 -3.58
CA SER A 41 -9.17 -40.18 -2.84
C SER A 41 -8.76 -41.45 -3.59
N ALA A 42 -9.39 -41.73 -4.75
CA ALA A 42 -9.02 -42.86 -5.57
C ALA A 42 -7.55 -42.75 -5.99
N LEU A 43 -6.77 -43.80 -5.68
CA LEU A 43 -5.33 -43.90 -5.97
C LEU A 43 -4.43 -42.94 -5.17
N SER A 44 -4.96 -42.27 -4.15
CA SER A 44 -4.13 -41.51 -3.20
C SER A 44 -3.14 -42.45 -2.48
N ASP A 45 -1.88 -42.03 -2.44
CA ASP A 45 -0.76 -42.78 -1.86
C ASP A 45 -0.04 -41.98 -0.77
N TRP A 46 -0.62 -40.84 -0.38
CA TRP A 46 -0.09 -39.94 0.65
C TRP A 46 -1.19 -39.18 1.37
N ARG A 47 -0.96 -38.87 2.65
CA ARG A 47 -1.84 -38.02 3.46
C ARG A 47 -1.13 -36.74 3.88
N LEU A 48 -1.79 -35.61 3.73
CA LEU A 48 -1.35 -34.36 4.36
C LEU A 48 -2.26 -34.02 5.51
N ARG A 49 -1.71 -33.46 6.58
CA ARG A 49 -2.48 -32.86 7.68
C ARG A 49 -2.10 -31.41 7.85
N CYS A 50 -3.09 -30.55 8.09
CA CYS A 50 -2.85 -29.14 8.35
C CYS A 50 -4.00 -28.54 9.17
N GLY A 51 -3.74 -28.15 10.41
CA GLY A 51 -4.68 -27.45 11.26
C GLY A 51 -5.88 -28.29 11.69
N GLY A 52 -5.74 -29.61 11.68
CA GLY A 52 -6.83 -30.57 11.94
C GLY A 52 -7.53 -31.07 10.68
N GLU A 53 -7.29 -30.47 9.53
CA GLU A 53 -7.78 -30.94 8.23
C GLU A 53 -6.86 -32.03 7.66
N GLU A 54 -7.45 -33.00 6.94
CA GLU A 54 -6.73 -34.06 6.25
C GLU A 54 -6.98 -34.04 4.74
N TYR A 55 -5.92 -34.20 3.96
CA TYR A 55 -5.98 -34.20 2.49
C TYR A 55 -5.37 -35.49 1.94
N GLN A 56 -6.15 -36.24 1.15
CA GLN A 56 -5.66 -37.42 0.44
C GLN A 56 -5.04 -36.97 -0.88
N VAL A 57 -3.74 -37.19 -1.05
CA VAL A 57 -2.98 -36.66 -2.19
C VAL A 57 -2.12 -37.74 -2.85
N HIS A 58 -1.51 -37.37 -3.97
CA HIS A 58 -0.79 -38.28 -4.85
C HIS A 58 0.66 -37.82 -4.99
N ARG A 59 1.62 -38.64 -4.56
CA ARG A 59 3.06 -38.31 -4.58
C ARG A 59 3.55 -37.89 -5.96
N ALA A 60 3.02 -38.53 -7.00
CA ALA A 60 3.37 -38.23 -8.39
C ALA A 60 3.10 -36.77 -8.78
N PHE A 61 1.99 -36.19 -8.32
CA PHE A 61 1.62 -34.79 -8.62
C PHE A 61 2.36 -33.81 -7.74
N LEU A 62 2.52 -34.11 -6.45
CA LEU A 62 3.18 -33.21 -5.51
C LEU A 62 4.70 -33.14 -5.74
N GLY A 63 5.33 -34.25 -6.13
CA GLY A 63 6.79 -34.36 -6.22
C GLY A 63 7.38 -34.29 -7.63
N ARG A 64 6.56 -34.21 -8.70
CA ARG A 64 7.05 -34.18 -10.09
C ARG A 64 6.27 -33.23 -10.99
N GLY A 65 6.96 -32.69 -11.98
CA GLY A 65 6.40 -31.78 -12.97
C GLY A 65 6.66 -30.30 -12.67
N PRO A 66 6.16 -29.38 -13.52
CA PRO A 66 6.47 -27.96 -13.46
C PRO A 66 5.85 -27.24 -12.25
N ARG A 67 4.82 -27.82 -11.62
CA ARG A 67 4.14 -27.27 -10.44
C ARG A 67 4.45 -28.05 -9.16
N ALA A 68 5.47 -28.90 -9.21
CA ALA A 68 5.85 -29.72 -8.07
C ALA A 68 6.43 -28.89 -6.92
N SER A 69 6.34 -29.45 -5.73
CA SER A 69 6.98 -28.97 -4.51
C SER A 69 8.32 -29.64 -4.32
N GLY A 70 9.39 -28.84 -4.22
CA GLY A 70 10.72 -29.32 -3.83
C GLY A 70 10.72 -29.97 -2.45
N PHE A 71 9.96 -29.41 -1.51
CA PHE A 71 9.76 -29.94 -0.17
C PHE A 71 9.19 -31.36 -0.20
N PHE A 72 8.06 -31.58 -0.88
CA PHE A 72 7.44 -32.90 -0.96
C PHE A 72 8.33 -33.91 -1.71
N ALA A 73 8.98 -33.49 -2.79
CA ALA A 73 9.94 -34.34 -3.50
C ALA A 73 11.12 -34.79 -2.61
N ALA A 74 11.54 -33.96 -1.64
CA ALA A 74 12.53 -34.34 -0.64
C ALA A 74 11.93 -35.28 0.43
N ALA A 75 10.78 -34.93 1.01
CA ALA A 75 10.08 -35.75 2.00
C ALA A 75 9.84 -37.18 1.50
N PHE A 76 9.36 -37.34 0.26
CA PHE A 76 9.10 -38.63 -0.36
C PHE A 76 10.38 -39.48 -0.59
N ARG A 77 11.57 -38.89 -0.58
CA ARG A 77 12.83 -39.63 -0.76
C ARG A 77 13.42 -40.11 0.56
N CYS A 78 13.17 -39.40 1.66
CA CYS A 78 13.70 -39.70 2.98
C CYS A 78 12.97 -40.87 3.67
N GLU A 79 11.75 -41.14 3.26
CA GLU A 79 10.80 -42.08 3.89
C GLU A 79 11.12 -43.58 3.67
N LYS A 80 12.39 -43.93 3.43
CA LYS A 80 12.76 -45.27 2.98
C LYS A 80 12.57 -46.39 4.00
N GLN A 81 12.13 -46.17 5.24
CA GLN A 81 12.26 -47.22 6.27
C GLN A 81 11.08 -47.53 7.19
N GLU A 82 10.13 -46.65 7.56
CA GLU A 82 9.11 -47.08 8.54
C GLU A 82 7.82 -46.23 8.50
N GLY A 83 6.79 -46.76 7.82
CA GLY A 83 5.41 -46.72 8.32
C GLY A 83 4.46 -45.61 7.87
N ASP A 84 4.86 -44.34 7.93
CA ASP A 84 3.87 -43.26 7.92
C ASP A 84 3.85 -42.52 6.58
N CYS A 85 2.91 -42.91 5.69
CA CYS A 85 2.58 -42.22 4.43
C CYS A 85 1.87 -40.87 4.69
N GLU A 86 2.42 -40.03 5.56
CA GLU A 86 1.82 -38.81 6.07
C GLU A 86 2.83 -37.66 6.15
N THR A 87 2.36 -36.44 5.96
CA THR A 87 3.12 -35.22 6.29
C THR A 87 2.22 -34.23 7.01
N ASP A 88 2.61 -33.86 8.23
CA ASP A 88 1.96 -32.79 8.98
C ASP A 88 2.56 -31.43 8.61
N LEU A 89 1.78 -30.63 7.88
CA LEU A 89 2.12 -29.28 7.48
C LEU A 89 1.93 -28.27 8.60
N SER A 90 1.24 -28.58 9.70
CA SER A 90 1.07 -27.65 10.81
C SER A 90 2.37 -27.27 11.52
N CYS A 91 3.37 -28.15 11.45
CA CYS A 91 4.71 -27.88 11.99
C CYS A 91 5.60 -27.09 11.02
N ILE A 92 5.15 -26.88 9.79
CA ILE A 92 5.96 -26.35 8.68
C ILE A 92 5.41 -25.02 8.20
N LEU A 93 4.10 -24.95 7.98
CA LEU A 93 3.41 -23.76 7.54
C LEU A 93 2.97 -22.91 8.74
N PRO A 94 3.16 -21.58 8.68
CA PRO A 94 2.55 -20.66 9.63
C PRO A 94 1.04 -20.86 9.68
N LYS A 95 0.44 -20.65 10.86
CA LYS A 95 -1.01 -20.83 11.06
C LYS A 95 -1.86 -20.02 10.08
N ALA A 96 -1.42 -18.81 9.73
CA ALA A 96 -2.09 -17.96 8.75
C ALA A 96 -2.16 -18.56 7.34
N CYS A 97 -1.26 -19.50 7.01
CA CYS A 97 -1.20 -20.17 5.70
C CYS A 97 -2.08 -21.42 5.61
N TRP A 98 -2.60 -21.95 6.73
CA TRP A 98 -3.31 -23.24 6.74
C TRP A 98 -4.54 -23.25 5.83
N ALA A 99 -5.32 -22.16 5.86
CA ALA A 99 -6.50 -22.00 5.02
C ALA A 99 -6.18 -21.96 3.51
N LYS A 100 -4.91 -21.80 3.12
CA LYS A 100 -4.47 -21.77 1.73
C LYS A 100 -4.06 -23.13 1.16
N VAL A 101 -3.99 -24.18 1.99
CA VAL A 101 -3.64 -25.53 1.52
C VAL A 101 -4.55 -26.03 0.39
N PRO A 102 -5.89 -25.91 0.44
CA PRO A 102 -6.74 -26.30 -0.68
C PRO A 102 -6.40 -25.59 -2.00
N SER A 103 -6.13 -24.27 -1.96
CA SER A 103 -5.77 -23.49 -3.15
C SER A 103 -4.40 -23.89 -3.71
N ILE A 104 -3.45 -24.28 -2.85
CA ILE A 104 -2.15 -24.82 -3.27
C ILE A 104 -2.34 -26.16 -3.99
N LEU A 105 -3.21 -27.03 -3.45
CA LEU A 105 -3.52 -28.31 -4.09
C LEU A 105 -4.24 -28.11 -5.43
N ASP A 106 -5.19 -27.18 -5.52
CA ASP A 106 -5.85 -26.80 -6.79
C ASP A 106 -4.82 -26.33 -7.82
N PHE A 107 -3.85 -25.54 -7.40
CA PHE A 107 -2.76 -25.11 -8.27
C PHE A 107 -1.90 -26.29 -8.74
N ILE A 108 -1.47 -27.18 -7.85
CA ILE A 108 -0.62 -28.32 -8.22
C ILE A 108 -1.34 -29.23 -9.24
N TYR A 109 -2.60 -29.58 -8.95
CA TYR A 109 -3.37 -30.52 -9.76
C TYR A 109 -3.91 -29.90 -11.06
N GLU A 110 -4.51 -28.72 -10.98
CA GLU A 110 -5.24 -28.14 -12.11
C GLU A 110 -4.47 -27.00 -12.79
N GLY A 111 -3.48 -26.42 -12.12
CA GLY A 111 -2.82 -25.19 -12.57
C GLY A 111 -3.68 -23.95 -12.45
N LYS A 112 -4.80 -24.05 -11.74
CA LYS A 112 -5.72 -22.95 -11.50
C LYS A 112 -5.36 -22.31 -10.18
N LEU A 113 -5.09 -21.02 -10.22
CA LEU A 113 -4.89 -20.20 -9.04
C LEU A 113 -6.10 -19.29 -8.90
N SER A 114 -6.90 -19.51 -7.85
CA SER A 114 -7.91 -18.53 -7.45
C SER A 114 -7.18 -17.38 -6.76
N LEU A 115 -6.80 -16.38 -7.55
CA LEU A 115 -6.25 -15.14 -7.03
C LEU A 115 -7.36 -14.41 -6.25
N GLY A 116 -7.27 -14.47 -4.92
CA GLY A 116 -8.14 -13.72 -4.02
C GLY A 116 -7.73 -12.25 -3.92
N GLU A 117 -8.15 -11.58 -2.84
CA GLU A 117 -7.68 -10.23 -2.54
C GLU A 117 -6.15 -10.21 -2.38
N PRO A 118 -5.45 -9.12 -2.77
CA PRO A 118 -3.99 -9.07 -2.70
C PRO A 118 -3.43 -9.41 -1.31
N ALA A 119 -4.11 -8.98 -0.24
CA ALA A 119 -3.71 -9.28 1.13
C ALA A 119 -3.67 -10.79 1.43
N GLU A 120 -4.51 -11.58 0.78
CA GLU A 120 -4.52 -13.04 0.94
C GLU A 120 -3.39 -13.73 0.17
N LEU A 121 -2.89 -13.10 -0.89
CA LEU A 121 -1.79 -13.62 -1.70
C LEU A 121 -0.49 -13.70 -0.90
N LEU A 122 -0.31 -12.85 0.13
CA LEU A 122 0.89 -12.91 0.97
C LEU A 122 1.04 -14.25 1.70
N SER A 123 -0.06 -14.81 2.22
CA SER A 123 -0.02 -16.13 2.88
C SER A 123 0.27 -17.26 1.89
N LEU A 124 -0.23 -17.13 0.66
CA LEU A 124 0.00 -18.09 -0.41
C LEU A 124 1.45 -18.02 -0.93
N PHE A 125 1.99 -16.81 -1.05
CA PHE A 125 3.37 -16.53 -1.42
C PHE A 125 4.35 -17.14 -0.41
N VAL A 126 4.14 -16.93 0.89
CA VAL A 126 4.95 -17.54 1.95
C VAL A 126 4.82 -19.07 1.92
N ALA A 127 3.61 -19.61 1.76
CA ALA A 127 3.43 -21.06 1.69
C ALA A 127 4.10 -21.69 0.46
N ALA A 128 4.08 -21.00 -0.69
CA ALA A 128 4.75 -21.43 -1.90
C ALA A 128 6.27 -21.51 -1.73
N ASP A 129 6.85 -20.53 -1.05
CA ASP A 129 8.28 -20.49 -0.75
C ASP A 129 8.69 -21.60 0.23
N VAL A 130 7.96 -21.73 1.36
CA VAL A 130 8.20 -22.78 2.37
C VAL A 130 8.09 -24.19 1.77
N LEU A 131 7.08 -24.41 0.92
CA LEU A 131 6.90 -25.69 0.22
C LEU A 131 7.76 -25.82 -1.05
N GLN A 132 8.56 -24.81 -1.38
CA GLN A 132 9.42 -24.78 -2.56
C GLN A 132 8.67 -25.10 -3.88
N ILE A 133 7.53 -24.44 -4.09
CA ILE A 133 6.71 -24.55 -5.32
C ILE A 133 7.01 -23.33 -6.20
N GLN A 134 8.07 -23.41 -7.00
CA GLN A 134 8.59 -22.28 -7.78
C GLN A 134 7.51 -21.62 -8.66
N ALA A 135 6.74 -22.40 -9.41
CA ALA A 135 5.72 -21.85 -10.32
C ALA A 135 4.60 -21.09 -9.57
N LEU A 136 4.25 -21.53 -8.36
CA LEU A 136 3.27 -20.83 -7.53
C LEU A 136 3.86 -19.55 -6.93
N PHE A 137 5.11 -19.60 -6.51
CA PHE A 137 5.85 -18.45 -5.98
C PHE A 137 5.91 -17.32 -7.01
N GLU A 138 6.31 -17.64 -8.24
CA GLU A 138 6.41 -16.67 -9.34
C GLU A 138 5.06 -16.03 -9.66
N GLN A 139 3.99 -16.83 -9.75
CA GLN A 139 2.63 -16.31 -10.00
C GLN A 139 2.10 -15.46 -8.84
N ALA A 140 2.32 -15.89 -7.60
CA ALA A 140 1.90 -15.12 -6.43
C ALA A 140 2.67 -13.80 -6.32
N LEU A 141 3.97 -13.79 -6.62
CA LEU A 141 4.79 -12.57 -6.64
C LEU A 141 4.33 -11.59 -7.72
N GLN A 142 4.05 -12.09 -8.92
CA GLN A 142 3.52 -11.26 -10.00
C GLN A 142 2.20 -10.61 -9.59
N ALA A 143 1.24 -11.41 -9.09
CA ALA A 143 -0.06 -10.92 -8.66
C ALA A 143 0.04 -9.96 -7.46
N LEU A 144 0.97 -10.20 -6.53
CA LEU A 144 1.27 -9.26 -5.45
C LEU A 144 1.77 -7.93 -6.00
N ASN A 145 2.75 -7.93 -6.91
CA ASN A 145 3.30 -6.71 -7.49
C ASN A 145 2.24 -5.90 -8.27
N GLU A 146 1.36 -6.58 -9.01
CA GLU A 146 0.27 -5.95 -9.75
C GLU A 146 -0.78 -5.32 -8.81
N GLY A 147 -1.03 -5.94 -7.65
CA GLY A 147 -2.00 -5.49 -6.65
C GLY A 147 -1.43 -4.64 -5.51
N PHE A 148 -0.12 -4.37 -5.48
CA PHE A 148 0.53 -3.69 -4.37
C PHE A 148 0.38 -2.17 -4.47
N THR A 149 -0.71 -1.66 -3.92
CA THR A 149 -1.03 -0.23 -3.87
C THR A 149 -1.05 0.30 -2.44
N TRP A 150 -1.04 1.63 -2.29
CA TRP A 150 -1.12 2.27 -0.98
C TRP A 150 -2.43 1.97 -0.24
N THR A 151 -3.54 1.76 -0.96
CA THR A 151 -4.84 1.39 -0.36
C THR A 151 -4.85 -0.01 0.25
N VAL A 152 -4.02 -0.92 -0.28
CA VAL A 152 -3.89 -2.31 0.21
C VAL A 152 -2.79 -2.42 1.28
N ALA A 153 -1.85 -1.46 1.32
CA ALA A 153 -0.70 -1.50 2.24
C ALA A 153 -1.06 -1.70 3.73
N PRO A 154 -2.11 -1.07 4.31
CA PRO A 154 -2.51 -1.35 5.70
C PRO A 154 -2.93 -2.81 5.93
N GLN A 155 -3.61 -3.43 4.97
CA GLN A 155 -4.02 -4.83 5.07
C GLN A 155 -2.80 -5.75 4.92
N MET A 156 -1.85 -5.39 4.07
CA MET A 156 -0.59 -6.13 3.91
C MET A 156 0.21 -6.13 5.22
N LEU A 157 0.29 -5.00 5.90
CA LEU A 157 0.93 -4.89 7.22
C LEU A 157 0.26 -5.78 8.27
N GLU A 158 -1.07 -5.77 8.32
CA GLU A 158 -1.85 -6.65 9.21
C GLU A 158 -1.55 -8.14 8.95
N LYS A 159 -1.54 -8.56 7.68
CA LYS A 159 -1.21 -9.94 7.31
C LYS A 159 0.25 -10.29 7.54
N ALA A 160 1.17 -9.37 7.27
CA ALA A 160 2.59 -9.54 7.54
C ALA A 160 2.86 -9.70 9.04
N ALA A 161 2.12 -9.00 9.90
CA ALA A 161 2.20 -9.15 11.35
C ALA A 161 1.81 -10.58 11.80
N ALA A 162 0.76 -11.15 11.20
CA ALA A 162 0.34 -12.53 11.45
C ALA A 162 1.37 -13.58 10.97
N LEU A 163 2.30 -13.18 10.10
CA LEU A 163 3.38 -14.00 9.53
C LEU A 163 4.77 -13.62 10.06
N ARG A 164 4.85 -12.74 11.08
CA ARG A 164 6.11 -12.20 11.59
C ARG A 164 7.01 -13.31 12.13
N GLY A 165 8.29 -13.26 11.76
CA GLY A 165 9.31 -14.23 12.19
C GLY A 165 9.28 -15.55 11.43
N CYS A 166 8.33 -15.75 10.50
CA CYS A 166 8.26 -16.96 9.69
C CYS A 166 9.19 -16.90 8.47
N HIS A 167 9.43 -15.70 7.91
CA HIS A 167 10.18 -15.56 6.65
C HIS A 167 10.79 -14.16 6.45
N GLU A 168 11.96 -14.09 5.81
CA GLU A 168 12.64 -12.81 5.49
C GLU A 168 11.83 -11.96 4.49
N LEU A 169 11.20 -12.60 3.51
CA LEU A 169 10.38 -11.88 2.52
C LEU A 169 9.18 -11.16 3.16
N VAL A 170 8.65 -11.67 4.28
CA VAL A 170 7.56 -11.00 5.00
C VAL A 170 8.03 -9.65 5.56
N LEU A 171 9.29 -9.58 6.02
CA LEU A 171 9.88 -8.32 6.46
C LEU A 171 9.98 -7.32 5.29
N GLN A 172 10.45 -7.76 4.12
CA GLN A 172 10.57 -6.89 2.94
C GLN A 172 9.21 -6.34 2.49
N VAL A 173 8.17 -7.19 2.46
CA VAL A 173 6.81 -6.75 2.13
C VAL A 173 6.28 -5.78 3.20
N SER A 174 6.53 -6.06 4.48
CA SER A 174 6.14 -5.19 5.59
C SER A 174 6.82 -3.82 5.50
N GLU A 175 8.10 -3.78 5.19
CA GLU A 175 8.86 -2.53 5.04
C GLU A 175 8.35 -1.71 3.86
N ALA A 176 8.14 -2.33 2.70
CA ALA A 176 7.57 -1.68 1.54
C ALA A 176 6.16 -1.12 1.83
N ALA A 177 5.32 -1.89 2.54
CA ALA A 177 3.97 -1.47 2.91
C ALA A 177 4.00 -0.32 3.93
N ALA A 178 4.92 -0.36 4.90
CA ALA A 178 5.12 0.73 5.86
C ALA A 178 5.53 2.04 5.17
N VAL A 179 6.39 1.98 4.15
CA VAL A 179 6.77 3.14 3.34
C VAL A 179 5.55 3.73 2.63
N LEU A 180 4.70 2.90 2.03
CA LEU A 180 3.47 3.38 1.37
C LEU A 180 2.48 3.98 2.37
N VAL A 181 2.26 3.35 3.52
CA VAL A 181 1.40 3.90 4.58
C VAL A 181 1.92 5.24 5.04
N LYS A 182 3.24 5.39 5.21
CA LYS A 182 3.88 6.64 5.59
C LYS A 182 3.67 7.75 4.58
N GLN A 183 3.86 7.45 3.29
CA GLN A 183 3.70 8.42 2.20
C GLN A 183 2.24 8.85 2.01
N HIS A 184 1.29 7.94 2.26
CA HIS A 184 -0.13 8.14 1.95
C HIS A 184 -1.03 8.20 3.21
N PHE A 185 -0.47 8.47 4.38
CA PHE A 185 -1.20 8.34 5.65
C PHE A 185 -2.48 9.19 5.72
N GLY A 186 -2.46 10.47 5.30
CA GLY A 186 -3.67 11.28 5.30
C GLY A 186 -4.71 10.86 4.27
N ALA A 187 -4.28 10.38 3.10
CA ALA A 187 -5.19 9.81 2.10
C ALA A 187 -5.87 8.55 2.66
N LEU A 188 -5.10 7.68 3.34
CA LEU A 188 -5.61 6.51 4.04
C LEU A 188 -6.59 6.88 5.16
N LEU A 189 -6.28 7.88 5.99
CA LEU A 189 -7.21 8.37 7.01
C LEU A 189 -8.52 8.86 6.41
N LYS A 190 -8.46 9.53 5.25
CA LYS A 190 -9.63 10.06 4.56
C LYS A 190 -10.48 8.95 3.93
N GLU A 191 -9.85 7.98 3.26
CA GLU A 191 -10.57 6.92 2.55
C GLU A 191 -11.07 5.81 3.47
N MET A 192 -10.25 5.36 4.40
CA MET A 192 -10.59 4.25 5.30
C MET A 192 -11.25 4.72 6.59
N GLY A 193 -11.02 5.98 6.98
CA GLY A 193 -11.38 6.47 8.30
C GLY A 193 -10.35 6.07 9.37
N ALA A 194 -10.34 6.85 10.45
CA ALA A 194 -9.40 6.66 11.57
C ALA A 194 -9.55 5.30 12.26
N CYS A 195 -10.78 4.85 12.51
CA CYS A 195 -11.06 3.62 13.24
C CYS A 195 -10.53 2.36 12.52
N ASP A 196 -10.79 2.23 11.22
CA ASP A 196 -10.36 1.08 10.42
C ASP A 196 -8.85 1.09 10.20
N LEU A 197 -8.26 2.25 9.93
CA LEU A 197 -6.81 2.36 9.81
C LEU A 197 -6.12 2.01 11.12
N ALA A 198 -6.61 2.52 12.25
CA ALA A 198 -6.10 2.22 13.59
C ALA A 198 -6.15 0.72 13.89
N LEU A 199 -7.24 0.03 13.54
CA LEU A 199 -7.38 -1.42 13.74
C LEU A 199 -6.28 -2.20 13.03
N ARG A 200 -6.06 -1.89 11.75
CA ARG A 200 -5.08 -2.59 10.91
C ARG A 200 -3.66 -2.33 11.39
N LEU A 201 -3.35 -1.06 11.66
CA LEU A 201 -2.01 -0.64 12.09
C LEU A 201 -1.67 -1.08 13.52
N ALA A 202 -2.66 -1.25 14.41
CA ALA A 202 -2.43 -1.74 15.78
C ALA A 202 -1.82 -3.14 15.83
N SER A 203 -2.16 -4.00 14.88
CA SER A 203 -1.56 -5.34 14.79
C SER A 203 -0.12 -5.32 14.25
N ALA A 204 0.22 -4.31 13.45
CA ALA A 204 1.43 -4.29 12.65
C ALA A 204 2.56 -3.46 13.24
N PHE A 205 2.26 -2.28 13.79
CA PHE A 205 3.27 -1.37 14.30
C PHE A 205 3.48 -1.54 15.80
N GLN A 206 4.74 -1.55 16.22
CA GLN A 206 5.05 -1.28 17.62
C GLN A 206 4.77 0.20 17.93
N SER A 207 4.61 0.54 19.22
CA SER A 207 4.37 1.92 19.64
C SER A 207 5.46 2.87 19.16
N GLU A 208 6.71 2.42 19.15
CA GLU A 208 7.87 3.20 18.69
C GLU A 208 7.83 3.47 17.18
N ASP A 209 7.51 2.47 16.36
CA ASP A 209 7.41 2.62 14.92
C ASP A 209 6.27 3.56 14.54
N LEU A 210 5.14 3.44 15.24
CA LEU A 210 4.01 4.34 15.03
C LEU A 210 4.37 5.77 15.44
N LEU A 211 5.09 5.95 16.55
CA LEU A 211 5.58 7.25 16.96
C LEU A 211 6.51 7.84 15.89
N LEU A 212 7.42 7.06 15.32
CA LEU A 212 8.30 7.50 14.24
C LEU A 212 7.52 7.84 12.95
N LEU A 213 6.48 7.08 12.63
CA LEU A 213 5.58 7.35 11.52
C LEU A 213 4.90 8.71 11.71
N LEU A 214 4.24 8.88 12.87
CA LEU A 214 3.48 10.06 13.19
C LEU A 214 4.35 11.26 13.58
N ASP A 215 5.64 11.08 13.86
CA ASP A 215 6.55 12.21 14.07
C ASP A 215 7.03 12.83 12.75
N ASP A 216 6.72 12.23 11.60
CA ASP A 216 7.15 12.80 10.33
C ASP A 216 6.41 14.10 10.00
N ASP A 217 7.16 15.20 9.87
CA ASP A 217 6.65 16.50 9.43
C ASP A 217 6.08 16.49 8.01
N ARG A 218 6.48 15.50 7.20
CA ARG A 218 5.98 15.25 5.84
C ARG A 218 4.69 14.46 5.83
N LEU A 219 4.21 14.00 6.99
CA LEU A 219 2.92 13.33 7.09
C LEU A 219 1.83 14.34 6.70
N VAL A 220 1.38 14.22 5.46
CA VAL A 220 0.21 14.92 4.94
C VAL A 220 -0.99 14.41 5.71
N ALA A 221 -1.39 15.07 6.79
CA ALA A 221 -2.61 14.76 7.52
C ALA A 221 -3.05 15.98 8.33
N HIS A 222 -4.36 16.20 8.40
CA HIS A 222 -4.92 17.15 9.36
C HIS A 222 -4.74 16.59 10.77
N GLU A 223 -4.35 17.45 11.72
CA GLU A 223 -4.00 17.01 13.07
C GLU A 223 -5.21 16.40 13.80
N ASP A 224 -6.43 16.87 13.54
CA ASP A 224 -7.66 16.24 14.06
C ASP A 224 -7.77 14.78 13.63
N GLY A 225 -7.42 14.45 12.38
CA GLY A 225 -7.43 13.07 11.90
C GLY A 225 -6.39 12.20 12.61
N VAL A 226 -5.22 12.77 12.92
CA VAL A 226 -4.18 12.10 13.71
C VAL A 226 -4.64 11.88 15.15
N PHE A 227 -5.33 12.86 15.75
CA PHE A 227 -5.90 12.76 17.09
C PHE A 227 -6.91 11.62 17.19
N VAL A 228 -7.92 11.60 16.32
CA VAL A 228 -8.95 10.54 16.30
C VAL A 228 -8.30 9.18 16.02
N PHE A 229 -7.31 9.12 15.12
CA PHE A 229 -6.56 7.89 14.87
C PHE A 229 -5.83 7.38 16.12
N LEU A 230 -5.16 8.27 16.86
CA LEU A 230 -4.44 7.90 18.09
C LEU A 230 -5.40 7.44 19.20
N GLU A 231 -6.56 8.07 19.31
CA GLU A 231 -7.62 7.64 20.23
C GLU A 231 -8.04 6.19 19.92
N GLU A 232 -8.43 5.93 18.68
CA GLU A 232 -8.85 4.60 18.21
C GLU A 232 -7.73 3.56 18.32
N TRP A 233 -6.50 3.94 18.02
CA TRP A 233 -5.35 3.04 18.09
C TRP A 233 -5.01 2.69 19.54
N THR A 234 -4.99 3.68 20.45
CA THR A 234 -4.70 3.43 21.87
C THR A 234 -5.78 2.58 22.54
N ALA A 235 -7.06 2.75 22.13
CA ALA A 235 -8.14 1.89 22.60
C ALA A 235 -7.95 0.41 22.18
N LYS A 236 -7.35 0.17 21.01
CA LYS A 236 -7.19 -1.19 20.42
C LYS A 236 -5.88 -1.88 20.78
N ALA A 237 -4.78 -1.12 20.91
CA ALA A 237 -3.44 -1.68 21.10
C ALA A 237 -3.25 -2.40 22.45
N GLY A 238 -4.08 -2.09 23.45
CA GLY A 238 -3.95 -2.63 24.80
C GLY A 238 -2.76 -2.02 25.56
N MET A 239 -2.83 -2.01 26.90
CA MET A 239 -1.80 -1.45 27.77
C MET A 239 -0.87 -2.56 28.32
N PRO A 240 0.42 -2.27 28.62
CA PRO A 240 1.09 -0.97 28.57
C PRO A 240 1.88 -0.73 27.27
N LEU A 241 1.69 0.44 26.67
CA LEU A 241 2.48 0.90 25.53
C LEU A 241 3.85 1.42 26.02
N THR A 242 4.92 1.14 25.26
CA THR A 242 6.21 1.76 25.50
C THR A 242 6.19 3.20 24.98
N GLY A 243 6.15 4.17 25.90
CA GLY A 243 6.10 5.60 25.59
C GLY A 243 4.69 6.18 25.56
N ASN A 244 4.60 7.50 25.31
CA ASN A 244 3.33 8.22 25.23
C ASN A 244 2.99 8.47 23.76
N PRO A 245 2.08 7.69 23.12
CA PRO A 245 1.74 7.85 21.71
C PRO A 245 1.17 9.23 21.40
N TRP A 246 0.53 9.87 22.39
CA TRP A 246 0.01 11.23 22.27
C TRP A 246 1.09 12.30 22.10
N ALA A 247 2.36 11.98 22.38
CA ALA A 247 3.47 12.86 22.05
C ALA A 247 3.54 13.12 20.54
N ALA A 248 3.04 12.19 19.70
CA ALA A 248 2.92 12.35 18.25
C ALA A 248 1.93 13.44 17.82
N CYS A 249 0.90 13.71 18.64
CA CYS A 249 -0.14 14.68 18.31
C CYS A 249 0.29 16.12 18.63
N ARG A 250 0.05 17.03 17.69
CA ARG A 250 0.35 18.47 17.80
C ARG A 250 -0.88 19.25 18.23
N PHE A 251 -1.26 19.12 19.50
CA PHE A 251 -2.50 19.69 20.05
C PHE A 251 -2.71 21.19 19.75
N ALA A 252 -1.65 21.99 19.57
CA ALA A 252 -1.77 23.40 19.18
C ALA A 252 -2.47 23.62 17.82
N PHE A 253 -2.54 22.59 16.97
CA PHE A 253 -3.15 22.62 15.64
C PHE A 253 -4.50 21.92 15.55
N LEU A 254 -5.02 21.40 16.67
CA LEU A 254 -6.34 20.80 16.69
C LEU A 254 -7.46 21.84 16.55
N SER A 255 -8.60 21.42 16.02
CA SER A 255 -9.85 22.19 16.10
C SER A 255 -10.29 22.41 17.55
N ALA A 256 -11.22 23.36 17.76
CA ALA A 256 -11.72 23.65 19.10
C ALA A 256 -12.49 22.44 19.66
N GLU A 257 -13.20 21.73 18.79
CA GLU A 257 -13.95 20.51 19.09
C GLU A 257 -13.01 19.40 19.57
N CYS A 258 -11.97 19.06 18.80
CA CYS A 258 -10.99 18.04 19.18
C CYS A 258 -10.19 18.43 20.45
N LEU A 259 -9.96 19.72 20.70
CA LEU A 259 -9.32 20.17 21.94
C LEU A 259 -10.19 19.92 23.18
N VAL A 260 -11.51 20.07 23.06
CA VAL A 260 -12.44 19.75 24.15
C VAL A 260 -12.44 18.25 24.41
N GLU A 261 -12.52 17.44 23.36
CA GLU A 261 -12.45 15.97 23.46
C GLU A 261 -11.12 15.53 24.10
N ALA A 262 -10.00 16.07 23.63
CA ALA A 262 -8.68 15.82 24.21
C ALA A 262 -8.60 16.13 25.71
N ALA A 263 -9.25 17.20 26.17
CA ALA A 263 -9.29 17.57 27.58
C ALA A 263 -10.14 16.60 28.43
N MET A 264 -11.05 15.86 27.80
CA MET A 264 -11.96 14.90 28.43
C MET A 264 -11.45 13.46 28.44
N LEU A 265 -10.30 13.17 27.81
CA LEU A 265 -9.69 11.83 27.78
C LEU A 265 -9.20 11.39 29.16
N GLU A 266 -10.12 10.93 30.02
CA GLU A 266 -9.80 10.35 31.33
C GLU A 266 -9.07 9.00 31.21
N GLY A 267 -8.10 8.75 32.09
CA GLY A 267 -7.35 7.48 32.13
C GLY A 267 -6.30 7.29 31.04
N THR A 268 -6.20 8.23 30.09
CA THR A 268 -5.09 8.27 29.13
C THR A 268 -3.84 8.87 29.78
N CYS A 269 -2.65 8.54 29.26
CA CYS A 269 -1.39 9.17 29.69
C CYS A 269 -1.27 10.64 29.25
N LEU A 270 -2.37 11.28 28.81
CA LEU A 270 -2.41 12.68 28.41
C LEU A 270 -2.80 13.54 29.63
N PRO A 271 -1.87 14.31 30.23
CA PRO A 271 -2.24 15.15 31.37
C PRO A 271 -3.15 16.29 30.88
N PRO A 272 -4.27 16.63 31.54
CA PRO A 272 -5.10 17.79 31.20
C PRO A 272 -4.32 19.11 31.11
N ARG A 273 -3.20 19.16 31.85
CA ARG A 273 -2.21 20.23 31.78
C ARG A 273 -1.63 20.40 30.37
N ALA A 274 -1.33 19.31 29.65
CA ALA A 274 -0.76 19.35 28.30
C ALA A 274 -1.71 20.00 27.29
N VAL A 275 -3.02 19.70 27.38
CA VAL A 275 -4.05 20.34 26.53
C VAL A 275 -4.14 21.83 26.85
N SER A 276 -4.21 22.19 28.14
CA SER A 276 -4.23 23.59 28.58
C SER A 276 -3.03 24.40 28.08
N LEU A 277 -1.84 23.80 28.12
CA LEU A 277 -0.61 24.39 27.62
C LEU A 277 -0.62 24.54 26.10
N SER A 278 -1.22 23.59 25.38
CA SER A 278 -1.34 23.63 23.93
C SER A 278 -2.30 24.72 23.47
N VAL A 279 -3.39 24.96 24.20
CA VAL A 279 -4.29 26.12 23.99
C VAL A 279 -3.53 27.43 24.20
N ALA A 280 -2.77 27.55 25.30
CA ALA A 280 -1.96 28.74 25.56
C ALA A 280 -0.89 28.93 24.47
N LEU A 281 -0.28 27.84 23.99
CA LEU A 281 0.71 27.86 22.93
C LEU A 281 0.11 28.30 21.60
N ARG A 282 -1.07 27.80 21.22
CA ARG A 282 -1.81 28.24 20.03
C ARG A 282 -2.02 29.75 20.04
N LYS A 283 -2.50 30.29 21.16
CA LYS A 283 -2.68 31.74 21.32
C LYS A 283 -1.37 32.51 21.17
N LEU A 284 -0.27 32.00 21.75
CA LEU A 284 1.05 32.61 21.59
C LEU A 284 1.54 32.57 20.13
N LEU A 285 1.28 31.47 19.41
CA LEU A 285 1.63 31.34 17.99
C LEU A 285 0.83 32.32 17.13
N GLU A 286 -0.46 32.50 17.42
CA GLU A 286 -1.33 33.49 16.77
C GLU A 286 -0.86 34.92 17.06
N ASP A 287 -0.48 35.22 18.31
CA ASP A 287 -0.07 36.57 18.75
C ASP A 287 1.34 36.98 18.28
N LYS A 288 2.31 36.05 18.33
CA LYS A 288 3.74 36.35 18.16
C LYS A 288 4.37 35.73 16.91
N GLY A 289 3.68 34.81 16.25
CA GLY A 289 4.21 34.03 15.14
C GLY A 289 5.10 32.86 15.58
N ALA A 290 5.19 31.85 14.71
CA ALA A 290 5.89 30.60 14.98
C ALA A 290 7.39 30.78 15.23
N SER A 291 8.07 31.59 14.40
CA SER A 291 9.53 31.80 14.50
C SER A 291 9.96 32.43 15.82
N VAL A 292 9.16 33.37 16.36
CA VAL A 292 9.44 34.01 17.65
C VAL A 292 9.25 33.02 18.79
N CYS A 293 8.21 32.20 18.74
CA CYS A 293 7.94 31.18 19.74
C CYS A 293 9.04 30.12 19.75
N GLU A 294 9.48 29.66 18.57
CA GLU A 294 10.56 28.69 18.41
C GLU A 294 11.89 29.22 18.95
N ASN A 295 12.26 30.46 18.63
CA ASN A 295 13.47 31.10 19.18
C ASN A 295 13.44 31.19 20.72
N GLN A 296 12.29 31.54 21.30
CA GLN A 296 12.12 31.59 22.76
C GLN A 296 12.22 30.21 23.39
N LEU A 297 11.66 29.20 22.74
CA LEU A 297 11.74 27.79 23.14
C LEU A 297 13.17 27.26 23.11
N CYS A 298 13.89 27.47 22.01
CA CYS A 298 15.29 27.10 21.86
C CYS A 298 16.14 27.73 22.98
N SER A 299 15.88 28.98 23.35
CA SER A 299 16.60 29.66 24.44
C SER A 299 16.33 29.08 25.84
N LYS A 300 15.24 28.30 26.00
CA LYS A 300 14.81 27.71 27.28
C LYS A 300 14.84 26.18 27.30
N SER A 301 15.30 25.55 26.22
CA SER A 301 15.30 24.11 25.97
C SER A 301 15.93 23.29 27.12
N SER A 302 16.99 23.81 27.76
CA SER A 302 17.68 23.14 28.87
C SER A 302 16.86 23.03 30.17
N MET A 303 15.71 23.71 30.26
CA MET A 303 14.83 23.69 31.45
C MET A 303 13.56 22.86 31.26
N LEU A 304 13.31 22.32 30.07
CA LEU A 304 12.11 21.53 29.80
C LEU A 304 12.38 20.05 30.08
N PRO A 305 11.47 19.33 30.76
CA PRO A 305 11.62 17.89 30.96
C PRO A 305 11.71 17.14 29.63
N ASP A 306 12.67 16.22 29.52
CA ASP A 306 12.75 15.26 28.42
C ASP A 306 11.42 14.49 28.34
N GLY A 307 10.65 14.73 27.28
CA GLY A 307 9.29 14.19 27.11
C GLY A 307 8.29 15.20 26.55
N TRP A 308 8.58 16.51 26.60
CA TRP A 308 7.75 17.54 25.95
C TRP A 308 8.13 17.73 24.48
N LEU A 309 8.13 16.63 23.71
CA LEU A 309 8.36 16.65 22.26
C LEU A 309 7.40 17.61 21.53
N GLN A 310 6.19 17.83 22.06
CA GLN A 310 5.24 18.82 21.52
C GLN A 310 5.77 20.25 21.48
N MET A 311 6.65 20.61 22.42
CA MET A 311 7.25 21.95 22.45
C MET A 311 8.31 22.16 21.37
N ARG A 312 8.83 21.08 20.76
CA ARG A 312 9.65 21.15 19.54
C ARG A 312 8.81 21.18 18.25
N ARG A 313 7.48 20.99 18.35
CA ARG A 313 6.57 20.79 17.22
C ARG A 313 5.61 21.98 17.07
N LEU A 314 6.18 23.18 17.08
CA LEU A 314 5.44 24.43 16.85
C LEU A 314 5.09 24.67 15.39
N CYS A 315 5.68 23.89 14.49
CA CYS A 315 5.30 23.93 13.10
C CYS A 315 4.10 23.00 12.89
N PRO A 316 3.05 23.44 12.17
CA PRO A 316 2.04 22.52 11.68
C PRO A 316 2.76 21.42 10.89
N ARG A 317 2.24 20.18 10.88
CA ARG A 317 2.61 19.23 9.82
C ARG A 317 2.46 19.96 8.52
N LYS A 318 3.38 19.78 7.57
CA LYS A 318 3.38 20.56 6.32
C LYS A 318 1.94 20.62 5.79
N SER A 319 1.28 21.74 6.05
CA SER A 319 -0.09 21.91 5.64
C SER A 319 0.06 22.32 4.20
N GLU A 320 -0.24 21.34 3.37
CA GLU A 320 -0.23 21.41 1.94
C GLU A 320 -0.84 22.74 1.52
N LEU A 321 -0.10 23.51 0.72
CA LEU A 321 -0.54 24.74 0.06
C LEU A 321 -0.60 26.02 0.91
N ARG A 322 -0.29 27.15 0.26
CA ARG A 322 -0.27 28.47 0.91
C ARG A 322 -1.70 28.89 1.23
N LYS A 323 -1.95 29.30 2.47
CA LYS A 323 -3.24 29.88 2.86
C LYS A 323 -3.58 31.12 2.02
N PRO A 324 -4.87 31.42 1.76
CA PRO A 324 -5.31 32.62 1.04
C PRO A 324 -4.71 33.90 1.64
N ILE A 325 -3.98 34.66 0.81
CA ILE A 325 -3.45 35.98 1.16
C ILE A 325 -4.21 37.04 0.35
N PRO A 326 -4.76 38.10 0.97
CA PRO A 326 -5.46 39.16 0.24
C PRO A 326 -4.61 39.75 -0.90
N GLY A 327 -5.15 39.76 -2.11
CA GLY A 327 -4.49 40.28 -3.31
C GLY A 327 -3.68 39.26 -4.12
N GLU A 328 -3.47 38.06 -3.60
CA GLU A 328 -2.95 36.93 -4.37
C GLU A 328 -4.07 36.19 -5.11
N LEU A 329 -3.68 35.37 -6.09
CA LEU A 329 -4.58 34.44 -6.79
C LEU A 329 -4.83 33.22 -5.90
N ILE A 330 -6.08 32.80 -5.78
CA ILE A 330 -6.43 31.48 -5.24
C ILE A 330 -6.44 30.50 -6.41
N LEU A 331 -5.80 29.35 -6.29
CA LEU A 331 -5.78 28.31 -7.32
C LEU A 331 -6.44 27.05 -6.78
N ASP A 332 -7.27 26.41 -7.60
CA ASP A 332 -7.90 25.14 -7.27
C ASP A 332 -7.04 24.00 -7.82
N ILE A 333 -6.38 23.24 -6.95
CA ILE A 333 -5.44 22.19 -7.33
C ILE A 333 -6.15 20.84 -7.32
N TYR A 334 -6.11 20.17 -8.46
CA TYR A 334 -6.58 18.81 -8.68
C TYR A 334 -5.37 17.90 -8.85
N CYS A 335 -5.44 16.67 -8.35
CA CYS A 335 -4.41 15.65 -8.58
C CYS A 335 -5.05 14.45 -9.29
N SER A 336 -4.43 13.91 -10.35
CA SER A 336 -5.01 12.79 -11.10
C SER A 336 -5.19 11.53 -10.24
N THR A 337 -4.35 11.33 -9.23
CA THR A 337 -4.49 10.25 -8.25
C THR A 337 -5.67 10.42 -7.29
N MET A 338 -6.20 11.64 -7.17
CA MET A 338 -7.29 12.00 -6.25
C MET A 338 -8.26 13.00 -6.92
N PRO A 339 -8.95 12.62 -8.02
CA PRO A 339 -9.66 13.57 -8.89
C PRO A 339 -10.87 14.23 -8.21
N LEU A 340 -11.37 13.65 -7.12
CA LEU A 340 -12.50 14.17 -6.34
C LEU A 340 -12.08 15.15 -5.23
N VAL A 341 -10.77 15.34 -5.01
CA VAL A 341 -10.24 16.17 -3.94
C VAL A 341 -9.67 17.44 -4.54
N VAL A 342 -10.31 18.57 -4.23
CA VAL A 342 -9.80 19.90 -4.60
C VAL A 342 -9.08 20.49 -3.41
N THR A 343 -7.86 20.93 -3.63
CA THR A 343 -7.05 21.61 -2.59
C THR A 343 -6.76 23.03 -3.07
N GLN A 344 -6.89 24.04 -2.21
CA GLN A 344 -6.69 25.43 -2.61
C GLN A 344 -5.31 25.96 -2.20
N THR A 345 -4.65 26.73 -3.06
CA THR A 345 -3.40 27.46 -2.73
C THR A 345 -3.48 28.93 -3.11
N SER A 346 -2.78 29.78 -2.37
CA SER A 346 -2.60 31.21 -2.67
C SER A 346 -1.27 31.47 -3.38
N GLU A 347 -1.30 32.22 -4.47
CA GLU A 347 -0.10 32.55 -5.25
C GLU A 347 -0.05 33.98 -5.77
N CYS A 348 1.15 34.56 -5.74
CA CYS A 348 1.39 35.84 -6.38
C CYS A 348 1.34 35.70 -7.91
N LYS A 349 0.75 36.68 -8.59
CA LYS A 349 0.72 36.77 -10.06
C LYS A 349 2.12 36.68 -10.71
N THR A 350 3.15 37.08 -9.98
CA THR A 350 4.55 37.04 -10.43
C THR A 350 5.27 35.72 -10.11
N THR A 351 4.64 34.77 -9.41
CA THR A 351 5.21 33.44 -9.16
C THR A 351 5.46 32.74 -10.50
N GLN A 352 6.65 32.15 -10.68
CA GLN A 352 6.94 31.34 -11.86
C GLN A 352 6.25 29.97 -11.77
N LEU A 353 5.80 29.44 -12.91
CA LEU A 353 5.16 28.12 -12.98
C LEU A 353 6.09 27.00 -12.47
N SER A 354 7.40 27.09 -12.72
CA SER A 354 8.41 26.16 -12.15
C SER A 354 8.40 26.15 -10.61
N GLN A 355 8.33 27.34 -9.99
CA GLN A 355 8.31 27.51 -8.54
C GLN A 355 6.98 27.01 -7.96
N LEU A 356 5.86 27.30 -8.63
CA LEU A 356 4.56 26.75 -8.26
C LEU A 356 4.61 25.23 -8.28
N LYS A 357 5.02 24.61 -9.40
CA LYS A 357 5.12 23.15 -9.55
C LYS A 357 5.95 22.52 -8.44
N SER A 358 7.16 23.04 -8.21
CA SER A 358 8.05 22.53 -7.15
C SER A 358 7.38 22.55 -5.79
N ARG A 359 6.67 23.64 -5.48
CA ARG A 359 5.97 23.82 -4.19
C ARG A 359 4.74 22.93 -4.06
N LEU A 360 3.94 22.80 -5.12
CA LEU A 360 2.79 21.89 -5.15
C LEU A 360 3.25 20.45 -4.98
N CYS A 361 4.29 20.04 -5.70
CA CYS A 361 4.85 18.69 -5.59
C CYS A 361 5.40 18.45 -4.19
N GLU A 362 6.15 19.39 -3.61
CA GLU A 362 6.63 19.27 -2.24
C GLU A 362 5.49 19.19 -1.22
N ALA A 363 4.47 20.04 -1.38
CA ALA A 363 3.30 20.09 -0.51
C ALA A 363 2.53 18.77 -0.54
N LEU A 364 2.32 18.21 -1.72
CA LEU A 364 1.53 16.99 -1.94
C LEU A 364 2.36 15.70 -1.91
N GLY A 365 3.65 15.77 -1.55
CA GLY A 365 4.54 14.61 -1.50
C GLY A 365 4.83 13.96 -2.87
N LEU A 366 4.72 14.71 -3.97
CA LEU A 366 4.93 14.23 -5.34
C LEU A 366 6.37 14.49 -5.82
N GLU A 367 6.87 13.65 -6.73
CA GLU A 367 8.16 13.87 -7.41
C GLU A 367 7.98 14.83 -8.60
N PRO A 368 8.66 16.00 -8.65
CA PRO A 368 8.45 16.99 -9.72
C PRO A 368 8.71 16.48 -11.14
N CYS A 369 9.57 15.48 -11.33
CA CYS A 369 9.84 14.87 -12.63
C CYS A 369 8.77 13.86 -13.07
N LYS A 370 7.91 13.42 -12.17
CA LYS A 370 6.80 12.47 -12.41
C LYS A 370 5.44 13.16 -12.37
N VAL A 371 5.40 14.49 -12.49
CA VAL A 371 4.18 15.28 -12.49
C VAL A 371 4.18 16.19 -13.72
N HIS A 372 3.07 16.23 -14.43
CA HIS A 372 2.77 17.27 -15.42
C HIS A 372 1.72 18.22 -14.86
N MET A 373 1.93 19.51 -15.09
CA MET A 373 0.99 20.56 -14.69
C MET A 373 0.19 21.06 -15.90
N TRP A 374 -1.13 21.10 -15.75
CA TRP A 374 -2.07 21.52 -16.78
C TRP A 374 -2.94 22.67 -16.28
N ASP A 375 -3.22 23.64 -17.16
CA ASP A 375 -4.33 24.56 -16.97
C ASP A 375 -5.64 23.80 -17.27
N TYR A 376 -6.50 23.63 -16.26
CA TYR A 376 -7.57 22.64 -16.26
C TYR A 376 -8.97 23.27 -16.18
N TYR A 377 -9.24 24.25 -17.04
CA TYR A 377 -10.52 24.97 -17.07
C TYR A 377 -11.68 24.10 -17.55
N ASN A 378 -12.84 24.17 -16.87
CA ASN A 378 -14.03 23.35 -17.18
C ASN A 378 -13.74 21.84 -17.31
N LEU A 379 -12.80 21.32 -16.52
CA LEU A 379 -12.38 19.91 -16.54
C LEU A 379 -11.75 19.46 -17.87
N ARG A 380 -11.21 20.39 -18.67
CA ARG A 380 -10.50 20.08 -19.91
C ARG A 380 -9.10 20.70 -19.88
N PRO A 381 -8.05 19.95 -20.27
CA PRO A 381 -6.71 20.52 -20.40
C PRO A 381 -6.73 21.59 -21.49
N LEU A 382 -6.48 22.84 -21.12
CA LEU A 382 -6.36 23.95 -22.05
C LEU A 382 -4.92 24.11 -22.53
N GLU A 383 -3.97 24.15 -21.60
CA GLU A 383 -2.56 24.41 -21.89
C GLU A 383 -1.66 23.52 -21.02
N HIS A 384 -0.64 22.92 -21.65
CA HIS A 384 0.38 22.14 -20.97
C HIS A 384 1.43 23.08 -20.36
N LEU A 385 1.31 23.36 -19.07
CA LEU A 385 2.09 24.40 -18.39
C LEU A 385 3.60 24.05 -18.29
N GLU A 386 3.94 22.77 -18.46
CA GLU A 386 5.34 22.29 -18.55
C GLU A 386 6.14 22.93 -19.68
N LEU A 387 5.47 23.33 -20.78
CA LEU A 387 6.14 23.95 -21.92
C LEU A 387 6.54 25.42 -21.65
N ILE A 388 6.01 26.01 -20.58
CA ILE A 388 6.16 27.43 -20.26
C ILE A 388 6.53 27.67 -18.79
N LEU A 389 7.22 26.72 -18.14
CA LEU A 389 7.58 26.79 -16.71
C LEU A 389 8.36 28.06 -16.29
N SER A 390 9.04 28.71 -17.24
CA SER A 390 9.77 29.97 -17.00
C SER A 390 8.87 31.21 -16.91
N LYS A 391 7.62 31.12 -17.40
CA LYS A 391 6.65 32.21 -17.33
C LYS A 391 6.08 32.35 -15.92
N THR A 392 5.67 33.57 -15.60
CA THR A 392 4.87 33.84 -14.40
C THR A 392 3.41 33.43 -14.60
N LEU A 393 2.65 33.28 -13.51
CA LEU A 393 1.20 33.02 -13.57
C LEU A 393 0.46 34.05 -14.42
N GLU A 394 0.79 35.33 -14.30
CA GLU A 394 0.21 36.40 -15.12
C GLU A 394 0.56 36.27 -16.61
N GLN A 395 1.82 35.96 -16.93
CA GLN A 395 2.26 35.77 -18.32
C GLN A 395 1.64 34.52 -18.96
N ALA A 396 1.34 33.51 -18.15
CA ALA A 396 0.59 32.31 -18.52
C ALA A 396 -0.93 32.51 -18.48
N ARG A 397 -1.41 33.73 -18.18
CA ARG A 397 -2.84 34.09 -18.10
C ARG A 397 -3.65 33.28 -17.08
N ILE A 398 -3.00 32.78 -16.03
CA ILE A 398 -3.67 32.14 -14.89
C ILE A 398 -4.36 33.23 -14.04
N PHE A 399 -5.62 33.00 -13.67
CA PHE A 399 -6.45 33.95 -12.93
C PHE A 399 -6.95 33.36 -11.59
N ASP A 400 -7.74 34.14 -10.86
CA ASP A 400 -8.25 33.74 -9.55
C ASP A 400 -9.25 32.58 -9.68
N LYS A 401 -9.13 31.60 -8.80
CA LYS A 401 -9.80 30.29 -8.81
C LYS A 401 -9.55 29.48 -10.08
N ASN A 402 -8.39 29.67 -10.71
CA ASN A 402 -8.06 28.87 -11.88
C ASN A 402 -7.78 27.41 -11.46
N PRO A 403 -8.48 26.43 -12.04
CA PRO A 403 -8.21 25.02 -11.80
C PRO A 403 -6.89 24.59 -12.45
N ILE A 404 -6.02 23.97 -11.66
CA ILE A 404 -4.74 23.39 -12.10
C ILE A 404 -4.79 21.90 -11.84
N LEU A 405 -4.54 21.09 -12.87
CA LEU A 405 -4.42 19.65 -12.73
C LEU A 405 -2.94 19.25 -12.66
N LEU A 406 -2.61 18.51 -11.60
CA LEU A 406 -1.36 17.77 -11.45
C LEU A 406 -1.59 16.34 -11.90
N ASP A 407 -1.19 16.05 -13.13
CA ASP A 407 -1.23 14.72 -13.70
C ASP A 407 0.03 13.96 -13.25
N VAL A 408 -0.14 12.93 -12.43
CA VAL A 408 0.94 12.12 -11.85
C VAL A 408 1.20 10.90 -12.73
N MET A 409 2.46 10.67 -13.07
CA MET A 409 2.89 9.50 -13.83
C MET A 409 2.60 8.21 -13.06
N ARG A 410 2.01 7.24 -13.73
CA ARG A 410 1.76 5.92 -13.19
C ARG A 410 3.08 5.15 -12.99
N PRO A 411 3.07 4.10 -12.15
CA PRO A 411 4.24 3.25 -11.94
C PRO A 411 4.81 2.60 -13.22
N ASP A 412 3.95 2.35 -14.22
CA ASP A 412 4.34 1.81 -15.53
C ASP A 412 4.98 2.84 -16.47
N GLY A 413 5.17 4.09 -16.00
CA GLY A 413 5.72 5.20 -16.78
C GLY A 413 4.71 5.84 -17.74
N THR A 414 3.46 5.39 -17.75
CA THR A 414 2.40 6.02 -18.54
C THR A 414 1.79 7.18 -17.77
N TRP A 415 1.24 8.15 -18.50
CA TRP A 415 0.42 9.21 -17.93
C TRP A 415 -1.02 8.76 -18.00
N GLU A 416 -1.86 9.15 -17.04
CA GLU A 416 -3.29 9.02 -17.27
C GLU A 416 -3.60 9.83 -18.51
N ALA A 417 -4.09 9.19 -19.56
CA ALA A 417 -4.54 9.87 -20.77
C ALA A 417 -5.66 10.81 -20.33
N VAL A 418 -5.28 12.05 -20.00
CA VAL A 418 -6.08 12.98 -19.20
C VAL A 418 -7.47 13.02 -19.81
N ILE A 419 -8.37 12.33 -19.11
CA ILE A 419 -9.79 12.11 -19.36
C ILE A 419 -10.23 12.68 -20.71
N ALA A 420 -10.14 11.86 -21.76
CA ALA A 420 -10.83 12.13 -23.01
C ALA A 420 -12.36 12.01 -22.77
N ARG A 421 -12.99 13.08 -22.25
CA ARG A 421 -14.45 13.29 -22.24
C ARG A 421 -14.85 14.72 -22.61
#